data_AF-A0A699YED4-F1
#
_entry.id   AF-A0A699YED4-F1
#
_cell.length_a   1.000
_cell.length_b   1.000
_cell.length_c   1.000
_cell.angle_alpha   90.00
_cell.angle_beta   90.00
_cell.angle_gamma   90.00
#
_symmetry.space_group_name_H-M   'P 1'
#
loop_
_entity.id
_entity.type
_entity.pdbx_description
1 polymer ?
#
loop_
_entity_poly.entity_id
_entity_poly.type
_entity_poly.pdbx_seq_one_letter_code
_entity_poly.pdbx_strand_id
1 'polypeptide(L)'
;MIELPPGVQVIRMGMKNRHVGSHDLNMESSRSHSLMTLHCTATPTDEAAWDYGTTRFGKICFVDLAGSERLKDSKSEGVMLRETANINKSLFALGK
;
A
#
# COMPACT_ATOMS: atom_id res chain seq x y z
N MET A 1 -1.34 28.93 4.40
CA MET A 1 -1.24 27.46 4.44
C MET A 1 -2.57 26.90 3.96
N ILE A 2 -2.58 26.12 2.88
CA ILE A 2 -3.81 25.52 2.36
C ILE A 2 -4.05 24.24 3.18
N GLU A 3 -5.18 24.18 3.90
CA GLU A 3 -5.60 22.95 4.55
C GLU A 3 -6.00 21.92 3.50
N LEU A 4 -5.32 20.78 3.50
CA LEU A 4 -5.66 19.67 2.62
C LEU A 4 -6.93 18.98 3.13
N PRO A 5 -7.83 18.51 2.23
CA PRO A 5 -9.02 17.76 2.62
C PRO A 5 -8.67 16.57 3.54
N PRO A 6 -9.54 16.19 4.49
CA PRO A 6 -9.25 15.13 5.48
C PRO A 6 -8.74 13.83 4.85
N GLY A 7 -9.30 13.43 3.69
CA GLY A 7 -8.85 12.22 2.97
C GLY A 7 -7.40 12.29 2.49
N VAL A 8 -6.93 13.45 2.06
CA VAL A 8 -5.54 13.66 1.61
C VAL A 8 -4.56 13.60 2.78
N GLN A 9 -4.98 13.99 3.98
CA GLN A 9 -4.16 13.90 5.18
C GLN A 9 -3.92 12.44 5.60
N VAL A 10 -4.94 11.59 5.51
CA VAL A 10 -4.82 10.14 5.79
C VAL A 10 -3.85 9.48 4.82
N ILE A 11 -3.92 9.83 3.53
CA ILE A 11 -2.97 9.34 2.52
C ILE A 11 -1.54 9.77 2.86
N ARG A 12 -1.31 11.05 3.21
CA ARG A 12 0.03 11.52 3.62
C ARG A 12 0.55 10.81 4.86
N MET A 13 -0.32 10.52 5.84
CA MET A 13 0.06 9.77 7.03
C MET A 13 0.46 8.33 6.67
N GLY A 14 -0.31 7.66 5.81
CA GLY A 14 0.02 6.33 5.30
C GLY A 14 1.36 6.31 4.55
N MET A 15 1.62 7.31 3.71
CA MET A 15 2.91 7.45 3.00
C MET A 15 4.09 7.71 3.94
N LYS A 16 3.91 8.45 5.04
CA LYS A 16 4.96 8.64 6.06
C LYS A 16 5.25 7.36 6.83
N ASN A 17 4.22 6.59 7.18
CA ASN A 17 4.40 5.32 7.90
C ASN A 17 5.05 4.24 7.05
N ARG A 18 4.98 4.34 5.71
CA ARG A 18 5.76 3.52 4.77
C ARG A 18 7.29 3.69 4.94
N HIS A 19 7.75 4.79 5.53
CA HIS A 19 9.17 5.18 5.54
C HIS A 19 10.04 4.51 6.63
N VAL A 20 9.49 3.72 7.57
CA VAL A 20 10.25 3.28 8.76
C VAL A 20 11.17 2.05 8.52
N GLY A 21 11.54 1.75 7.27
CA GLY A 21 12.38 0.61 6.89
C GLY A 21 13.71 0.95 6.21
N SER A 22 14.11 2.23 6.19
CA SER A 22 15.33 2.68 5.51
C SER A 22 16.57 2.49 6.41
N HIS A 23 17.09 1.27 6.47
CA HIS A 23 18.53 1.10 6.63
C HIS A 23 19.20 1.43 5.29
N ASP A 24 20.41 2.01 5.30
CA ASP A 24 21.18 2.53 4.14
C ASP A 24 21.42 1.55 2.96
N LEU A 25 20.90 0.32 3.02
CA LEU A 25 20.85 -0.65 1.92
C LEU A 25 19.52 -0.64 1.14
N ASN A 26 18.53 0.12 1.61
CA ASN A 26 17.12 0.03 1.21
C ASN A 26 16.64 1.29 0.47
N MET A 27 17.49 1.80 -0.43
CA MET A 27 17.24 3.03 -1.19
C MET A 27 16.17 2.88 -2.29
N GLU A 28 15.49 1.74 -2.38
CA GLU A 28 14.58 1.50 -3.48
C GLU A 28 13.29 0.82 -3.00
N SER A 29 12.17 1.48 -3.29
CA SER A 29 10.80 0.98 -3.13
C SER A 29 10.53 -0.36 -3.85
N SER A 30 11.51 -0.90 -4.56
CA SER A 30 11.44 -2.12 -5.36
C SER A 30 11.44 -3.41 -4.53
N ARG A 31 11.78 -3.38 -3.22
CA ARG A 31 12.05 -4.60 -2.43
C ARG A 31 11.02 -5.00 -1.38
N SER A 32 9.96 -4.22 -1.21
CA SER A 32 8.88 -4.56 -0.25
C SER A 32 7.51 -4.22 -0.82
N HIS A 33 6.54 -5.10 -0.58
CA HIS A 33 5.13 -4.81 -0.85
C HIS A 33 4.55 -3.95 0.27
N SER A 34 3.68 -3.00 -0.06
CA SER A 34 2.98 -2.13 0.89
C SER A 34 1.48 -2.18 0.63
N LEU A 35 0.70 -2.39 1.69
CA LEU A 35 -0.76 -2.36 1.65
C LEU A 35 -1.26 -1.25 2.57
N MET A 36 -1.95 -0.26 2.02
CA MET A 36 -2.64 0.77 2.79
C MET A 36 -4.14 0.57 2.63
N THR A 37 -4.83 0.26 3.72
CA THR A 37 -6.28 0.10 3.72
C THR A 37 -6.94 1.33 4.32
N LEU A 38 -7.83 1.97 3.56
CA LEU A 38 -8.76 2.99 4.06
C LEU A 38 -10.11 2.34 4.32
N HIS A 39 -10.61 2.52 5.55
CA HIS A 39 -11.97 2.18 5.93
C HIS A 39 -12.79 3.45 5.90
N CYS A 40 -13.84 3.46 5.08
CA CYS A 40 -14.76 4.58 4.94
C CYS A 40 -16.11 4.20 5.55
N THR A 41 -16.68 5.09 6.33
CA THR A 41 -18.04 4.94 6.85
C THR A 41 -18.78 6.22 6.52
N ALA A 42 -19.95 6.09 5.89
CA ALA A 42 -20.75 7.22 5.44
C ALA A 42 -22.22 6.96 5.75
N THR A 43 -22.83 7.90 6.46
CA THR A 43 -24.26 7.85 6.78
C THR A 43 -24.89 9.10 6.16
N PRO A 44 -25.81 8.95 5.19
CA PRO A 44 -26.53 10.08 4.62
C PRO A 44 -27.33 10.79 5.71
N THR A 45 -27.13 12.10 5.82
CA THR A 45 -27.82 12.97 6.79
C THR A 45 -28.92 13.82 6.15
N ASP A 46 -29.11 13.71 4.83
CA ASP A 46 -30.18 14.40 4.11
C ASP A 46 -31.47 13.57 4.16
N GLU A 47 -32.52 14.11 4.78
CA GLU A 47 -33.82 13.45 4.94
C GLU A 47 -34.51 13.15 3.60
N ALA A 48 -34.18 13.87 2.53
CA ALA A 48 -34.68 13.59 1.19
C ALA A 48 -33.93 12.45 0.48
N ALA A 49 -32.81 11.98 1.02
CA ALA A 49 -32.07 10.87 0.46
C ALA A 49 -32.86 9.57 0.62
N TRP A 50 -32.90 8.76 -0.44
CA TRP A 50 -33.60 7.47 -0.46
C TRP A 50 -33.10 6.47 0.59
N ASP A 51 -31.89 6.67 1.11
CA ASP A 51 -31.28 5.86 2.17
C ASP A 51 -30.85 6.68 3.39
N TYR A 52 -31.61 7.74 3.70
CA TYR A 52 -31.43 8.53 4.91
C TYR A 52 -31.21 7.64 6.16
N GLY A 53 -30.22 7.99 6.97
CA GLY A 53 -29.87 7.27 8.20
C GLY A 53 -29.21 5.89 7.98
N THR A 54 -29.13 5.40 6.73
CA THR A 54 -28.53 4.09 6.43
C THR A 54 -27.01 4.23 6.34
N THR A 55 -26.29 3.60 7.26
CA THR A 55 -24.83 3.66 7.28
C THR A 55 -24.23 2.71 6.24
N ARG A 56 -23.38 3.26 5.38
CA ARG A 56 -22.61 2.54 4.37
C ARG A 56 -21.17 2.35 4.83
N PHE A 57 -20.63 1.15 4.61
CA PHE A 57 -19.24 0.82 4.91
C PHE A 57 -18.49 0.54 3.60
N GLY A 58 -17.35 1.19 3.42
CA GLY A 58 -16.46 1.01 2.29
C GLY A 58 -15.06 0.64 2.75
N LYS A 59 -14.36 -0.16 1.95
CA LYS A 59 -12.95 -0.48 2.14
C LYS A 59 -12.22 -0.24 0.83
N ILE A 60 -11.17 0.59 0.87
CA ILE A 60 -10.28 0.83 -0.26
C ILE A 60 -8.90 0.33 0.13
N CYS A 61 -8.32 -0.57 -0.65
CA CYS A 61 -6.95 -1.05 -0.44
C CYS A 61 -6.05 -0.50 -1.55
N PHE A 62 -5.08 0.31 -1.18
CA PHE A 62 -3.98 0.71 -2.05
C PHE A 62 -2.85 -0.30 -1.90
N VAL A 63 -2.56 -1.00 -2.98
CA VAL A 63 -1.51 -2.02 -3.02
C VAL A 63 -0.38 -1.50 -3.88
N ASP A 64 0.81 -1.42 -3.29
CA ASP A 64 2.06 -1.12 -3.97
C ASP A 64 2.92 -2.39 -3.90
N LEU A 65 3.21 -2.97 -5.06
CA LEU A 65 3.95 -4.23 -5.14
C LEU A 65 5.41 -3.97 -5.47
N ALA A 66 6.28 -4.78 -4.86
CA ALA A 66 7.70 -4.84 -5.18
C ALA A 66 7.93 -5.30 -6.64
N GLY A 67 9.15 -5.06 -7.14
CA GLY A 67 9.56 -5.41 -8.48
C GLY A 67 9.65 -6.92 -8.70
N SER A 68 9.41 -7.37 -9.94
CA SER A 68 9.69 -8.76 -10.34
C SER A 68 11.03 -8.83 -11.08
N GLU A 69 12.14 -8.54 -10.41
CA GLU A 69 13.45 -8.68 -11.04
C GLU A 69 13.88 -10.15 -11.22
N ARG A 70 14.53 -10.45 -12.33
CA ARG A 70 15.10 -11.78 -12.56
C ARG A 70 16.34 -11.96 -11.68
N LEU A 71 16.38 -13.04 -10.90
CA LEU A 71 17.52 -13.35 -10.02
C LEU A 71 18.86 -13.36 -10.77
N LYS A 72 18.89 -13.86 -12.02
CA LYS A 72 20.09 -13.90 -12.87
C LYS A 72 20.63 -12.50 -13.22
N ASP A 73 19.75 -11.51 -13.30
CA ASP A 73 20.09 -10.14 -13.71
C ASP A 73 20.39 -9.26 -12.48
N SER A 74 19.87 -9.64 -11.31
CA SER A 74 20.00 -8.90 -10.04
C SER A 74 21.40 -8.91 -9.41
N LYS A 75 22.31 -9.81 -9.84
CA LYS A 75 23.64 -10.09 -9.23
C LYS A 75 23.60 -10.17 -7.69
N SER A 76 22.48 -10.55 -7.12
CA SER A 76 22.25 -10.54 -5.68
C SER A 76 22.87 -11.78 -5.04
N GLU A 77 23.61 -11.61 -3.96
CA GLU A 77 24.28 -12.69 -3.23
C GLU A 77 23.80 -12.78 -1.78
N GLY A 78 23.92 -13.97 -1.18
CA GLY A 78 23.61 -14.20 0.23
C GLY A 78 22.18 -13.78 0.61
N VAL A 79 22.07 -12.81 1.52
CA VAL A 79 20.79 -12.31 2.06
C VAL A 79 19.93 -11.65 0.97
N MET A 80 20.56 -10.93 0.04
CA MET A 80 19.85 -10.22 -1.03
C MET A 80 19.21 -11.19 -2.04
N LEU A 81 19.88 -12.31 -2.32
CA LEU A 81 19.32 -13.37 -3.17
C LEU A 81 18.04 -13.97 -2.55
N ARG A 82 18.06 -14.21 -1.23
CA ARG A 82 16.91 -14.75 -0.49
C ARG A 82 15.73 -13.77 -0.49
N GLU A 83 16.01 -12.48 -0.38
CA GLU A 83 15.01 -11.42 -0.44
C GLU A 83 14.33 -11.36 -1.81
N THR A 84 15.10 -11.24 -2.90
CA THR A 84 14.57 -11.22 -4.27
C THR A 84 13.81 -12.50 -4.62
N ALA A 85 14.25 -13.66 -4.12
CA ALA A 85 13.53 -14.92 -4.30
C ALA A 85 12.15 -14.91 -3.61
N ASN A 86 12.06 -14.33 -2.40
CA ASN A 86 10.79 -14.21 -1.68
C ASN A 86 9.83 -13.23 -2.35
N ILE A 87 10.32 -12.10 -2.87
CA ILE A 87 9.52 -11.12 -3.63
C ILE A 87 8.92 -11.79 -4.87
N ASN A 88 9.74 -12.47 -5.67
CA ASN A 88 9.28 -13.16 -6.86
C ASN A 88 8.31 -14.29 -6.53
N LYS A 89 8.50 -14.98 -5.40
CA LYS A 89 7.58 -16.03 -4.94
C LYS A 89 6.20 -15.46 -4.61
N SER A 90 6.12 -14.33 -3.90
CA SER A 90 4.82 -13.71 -3.59
C SER A 90 4.12 -13.17 -4.84
N LEU A 91 4.87 -12.60 -5.79
CA LEU A 91 4.33 -12.13 -7.07
C LEU A 91 3.84 -13.28 -7.96
N PHE A 92 4.58 -14.39 -8.01
CA PHE A 92 4.16 -15.59 -8.72
C PHE A 92 2.88 -16.20 -8.12
N ALA A 93 2.75 -16.19 -6.78
CA ALA A 93 1.53 -16.64 -6.12
C ALA A 93 0.31 -15.76 -6.42
N LEU A 94 0.52 -14.45 -6.61
CA LEU A 94 -0.54 -13.50 -7.00
C LEU A 94 -1.05 -13.74 -8.43
N GLY A 95 -0.18 -14.16 -9.35
CA GLY A 95 -0.54 -14.43 -10.74
C GLY A 95 -1.18 -15.78 -11.01
N LYS A 96 -1.44 -16.59 -9.98
CA LYS A 96 -2.20 -17.84 -10.07
C LYS A 96 -3.68 -17.60 -9.77
#